data_AF-A0A257TFE5-F1
#
_entry.id   AF-A0A257TFE5-F1
#
_cell.length_a   1.000
_cell.length_b   1.000
_cell.length_c   1.000
_cell.angle_alpha   90.00
_cell.angle_beta   90.00
_cell.angle_gamma   90.00
#
_symmetry.space_group_name_H-M   'P 1'
#
loop_
_entity.id
_entity.type
_entity.pdbx_description
1 polymer ?
#
loop_
_entity_poly.entity_id
_entity_poly.type
_entity_poly.pdbx_seq_one_letter_code
_entity_poly.pdbx_strand_id
1 'polypeptide(L)'
;MHTLSSIGEFLSRSLSQKEVSLVIIPSEDSMSDALQALESNGFSPFKKFGDLERGGKHYFIVDASNAKTAYDLAREYGTGQITHFNSATGTPAWTTPTYKDSAFVLVIVKSDLVSAESAGLDLLSASGLASQFA
;
A
#
# COMPACT_ATOMS: atom_id res chain seq x y z
N MET A 1 -9.71 10.52 12.64
CA MET A 1 -9.48 10.61 11.19
C MET A 1 -9.04 12.04 10.90
N HIS A 2 -7.74 12.27 10.67
CA HIS A 2 -7.28 13.60 10.27
C HIS A 2 -7.72 13.84 8.82
N THR A 3 -8.52 14.87 8.58
CA THR A 3 -8.85 15.32 7.23
C THR A 3 -7.61 15.96 6.62
N LEU A 4 -6.88 15.19 5.82
CA LEU A 4 -5.77 15.70 5.03
C LEU A 4 -6.35 16.47 3.84
N SER A 5 -5.89 17.70 3.65
CA SER A 5 -6.52 18.69 2.78
C SER A 5 -6.34 18.36 1.28
N SER A 6 -5.36 17.50 0.97
CA SER A 6 -5.05 17.04 -0.38
C SER A 6 -4.29 15.71 -0.35
N ILE A 7 -4.29 15.00 -1.48
CA ILE A 7 -3.46 13.81 -1.66
C ILE A 7 -1.96 14.11 -1.51
N GLY A 8 -1.49 15.29 -1.94
CA GLY A 8 -0.10 15.69 -1.76
C GLY A 8 0.31 15.81 -0.28
N GLU A 9 -0.56 16.38 0.58
CA GLU A 9 -0.32 16.44 2.02
C GLU A 9 -0.23 15.04 2.62
N PHE A 10 -1.15 14.14 2.25
CA PHE A 10 -1.12 12.73 2.66
C PHE A 10 0.18 12.04 2.23
N LEU A 11 0.57 12.17 0.97
CA LEU A 11 1.78 11.53 0.43
C LEU A 11 3.06 12.10 1.05
N SER A 12 3.08 13.36 1.45
CA SER A 12 4.22 13.92 2.18
C SER A 12 4.38 13.31 3.58
N ARG A 13 3.26 12.97 4.23
CA ARG A 13 3.25 12.38 5.58
C ARG A 13 3.52 10.88 5.58
N SER A 14 3.26 10.19 4.46
CA SER A 14 3.56 8.76 4.30
C SER A 14 5.05 8.47 4.12
N LEU A 15 5.88 9.49 3.88
CA LEU A 15 7.33 9.32 3.73
C LEU A 15 8.00 8.89 5.02
N SER A 16 8.93 7.94 4.89
CA SER A 16 9.73 7.38 5.97
C SER A 16 8.94 6.75 7.11
N GLN A 17 7.68 6.38 6.86
CA GLN A 17 6.86 5.66 7.82
C GLN A 17 7.26 4.18 7.86
N LYS A 18 7.13 3.59 9.05
CA LYS A 18 7.25 2.13 9.25
C LYS A 18 5.92 1.41 9.05
N GLU A 19 4.90 2.11 8.59
CA GLU A 19 3.58 1.54 8.33
C GLU A 19 3.22 1.82 6.87
N VAL A 20 2.49 0.88 6.25
CA VAL A 20 1.91 1.15 4.94
C VAL A 20 0.81 2.20 5.08
N SER A 21 0.71 3.07 4.09
CA SER A 21 -0.39 4.03 4.00
C SER A 21 -1.50 3.46 3.11
N LEU A 22 -2.75 3.85 3.35
CA LEU A 22 -3.92 3.36 2.63
C LEU A 22 -4.67 4.53 1.98
N VAL A 23 -4.90 4.39 0.68
CA VAL A 23 -5.73 5.28 -0.12
C VAL A 23 -7.00 4.54 -0.49
N ILE A 24 -8.14 5.09 -0.09
CA ILE A 24 -9.46 4.54 -0.38
C ILE A 24 -10.10 5.38 -1.49
N ILE A 25 -10.42 4.72 -2.59
CA ILE A 25 -11.04 5.32 -3.77
C ILE A 25 -12.55 5.02 -3.74
N PRO A 26 -13.44 5.99 -4.00
CA PRO A 26 -14.88 5.78 -3.91
C PRO A 26 -15.41 4.79 -4.95
N SER A 27 -14.85 4.79 -6.16
CA SER A 27 -15.24 3.95 -7.29
C SER A 27 -14.08 3.75 -8.26
N GLU A 28 -14.20 2.76 -9.15
CA GLU A 28 -13.24 2.51 -10.23
C GLU A 28 -13.03 3.74 -11.14
N ASP A 29 -14.08 4.53 -11.38
CA ASP A 29 -14.00 5.73 -12.22
C ASP A 29 -12.99 6.76 -11.71
N SER A 30 -12.80 6.85 -10.38
CA SER A 30 -11.85 7.77 -9.75
C SER A 30 -10.43 7.17 -9.63
N MET A 31 -10.21 5.92 -10.03
CA MET A 31 -8.91 5.24 -9.91
C MET A 31 -7.83 5.96 -10.72
N SER A 32 -8.14 6.33 -11.97
CA SER A 32 -7.17 6.97 -12.88
C SER A 32 -6.60 8.26 -12.29
N ASP A 33 -7.45 9.10 -11.69
CA ASP A 33 -7.04 10.38 -11.11
C ASP A 33 -6.14 10.18 -9.90
N ALA A 34 -6.45 9.20 -9.05
CA ALA A 34 -5.63 8.86 -7.89
C ALA A 34 -4.26 8.31 -8.29
N LEU A 35 -4.20 7.45 -9.30
CA LEU A 35 -2.95 6.92 -9.84
C LEU A 35 -2.11 8.03 -10.47
N GLN A 36 -2.72 8.91 -11.27
CA GLN A 36 -2.03 10.06 -11.84
C GLN A 36 -1.45 10.98 -10.75
N ALA A 37 -2.18 11.20 -9.66
CA ALA A 37 -1.69 11.98 -8.53
C ALA A 37 -0.51 11.30 -7.80
N LEU A 38 -0.56 9.99 -7.61
CA LEU A 38 0.56 9.21 -7.06
C LEU A 38 1.81 9.32 -7.94
N GLU A 39 1.66 9.07 -9.24
CA GLU A 39 2.75 9.12 -10.22
C GLU A 39 3.36 10.53 -10.31
N SER A 40 2.53 11.57 -10.31
CA SER A 40 2.98 12.97 -10.29
C SER A 40 3.77 13.33 -9.02
N ASN A 41 3.61 12.56 -7.93
CA ASN A 41 4.37 12.70 -6.69
C ASN A 41 5.58 11.74 -6.61
N GLY A 42 5.90 11.08 -7.72
CA GLY A 42 7.06 10.19 -7.86
C GLY A 42 6.84 8.79 -7.30
N PHE A 43 5.60 8.37 -7.09
CA PHE A 43 5.29 6.97 -6.76
C PHE A 43 5.27 6.12 -8.03
N SER A 44 5.77 4.89 -7.94
CA SER A 44 5.72 3.91 -9.03
C SER A 44 4.93 2.66 -8.63
N PRO A 45 4.31 1.94 -9.57
CA PRO A 45 3.63 0.70 -9.25
C PRO A 45 4.61 -0.34 -8.70
N PHE A 46 4.23 -0.98 -7.61
CA PHE A 46 4.97 -2.07 -6.99
C PHE A 46 4.97 -3.30 -7.90
N LYS A 47 6.16 -3.83 -8.23
CA LYS A 47 6.31 -4.97 -9.14
C LYS A 47 6.78 -6.24 -8.42
N LYS A 48 7.67 -6.09 -7.44
CA LYS A 48 8.26 -7.21 -6.70
C LYS A 48 8.82 -6.77 -5.36
N PHE A 49 8.87 -7.70 -4.40
CA PHE A 49 9.38 -7.45 -3.04
C PHE A 49 10.79 -6.86 -3.01
N GLY A 50 11.68 -7.27 -3.92
CA GLY A 50 13.03 -6.71 -4.01
C GLY A 50 13.09 -5.20 -4.33
N ASP A 51 11.99 -4.57 -4.76
CA ASP A 51 11.91 -3.12 -4.90
C ASP A 51 11.85 -2.41 -3.54
N LEU A 52 11.34 -3.08 -2.49
CA LEU A 52 11.27 -2.54 -1.13
C LEU A 52 12.65 -2.42 -0.47
N GLU A 53 13.57 -3.32 -0.78
CA GLU A 53 14.95 -3.28 -0.24
C GLU A 53 15.71 -2.09 -0.79
N ARG A 54 15.44 -1.73 -2.06
CA ARG A 54 16.02 -0.55 -2.72
C ARG A 54 15.41 0.76 -2.23
N GLY A 55 14.26 0.69 -1.55
CA GLY A 55 13.48 1.83 -1.13
C GLY A 55 12.76 2.52 -2.29
N GLY A 56 12.38 3.77 -2.07
CA GLY A 56 11.59 4.57 -3.00
C GLY A 56 10.11 4.60 -2.65
N LYS A 57 9.33 5.25 -3.52
CA LYS A 57 7.91 5.49 -3.34
C LYS A 57 7.13 4.52 -4.22
N HIS A 58 6.37 3.62 -3.61
CA HIS A 58 5.66 2.56 -4.32
C HIS A 58 4.17 2.58 -3.99
N TYR A 59 3.34 2.26 -4.97
CA TYR A 59 1.92 2.00 -4.75
C TYR A 59 1.53 0.58 -5.18
N PHE A 60 0.57 -0.02 -4.50
CA PHE A 60 0.02 -1.34 -4.81
C PHE A 60 -1.50 -1.28 -4.89
N ILE A 61 -2.05 -1.62 -6.05
CA ILE A 61 -3.49 -1.65 -6.27
C ILE A 61 -4.02 -2.95 -5.67
N VAL A 62 -4.96 -2.82 -4.73
CA VAL A 62 -5.55 -3.91 -4.00
C VAL A 62 -6.92 -4.23 -4.60
N ASP A 63 -7.12 -5.50 -4.91
CA ASP A 63 -8.38 -6.06 -5.37
C ASP A 63 -8.66 -7.38 -4.63
N ALA A 64 -9.81 -8.01 -4.90
CA ALA A 64 -10.18 -9.27 -4.25
C ALA A 64 -9.16 -10.41 -4.47
N SER A 65 -8.42 -10.42 -5.58
CA SER A 65 -7.46 -11.48 -5.92
C SER A 65 -6.16 -11.37 -5.11
N ASN A 66 -5.82 -10.17 -4.63
CA ASN A 66 -4.55 -9.89 -3.96
C ASN A 66 -4.70 -9.28 -2.56
N ALA A 67 -5.92 -9.09 -2.05
CA ALA A 67 -6.21 -8.49 -0.75
C ALA A 67 -5.48 -9.18 0.41
N LYS A 68 -5.37 -10.51 0.39
CA LYS A 68 -4.61 -11.24 1.43
C LYS A 68 -3.13 -10.85 1.40
N THR A 69 -2.53 -10.79 0.22
CA THR A 69 -1.12 -10.39 0.05
C THR A 69 -0.91 -8.95 0.53
N ALA A 70 -1.82 -8.04 0.20
CA ALA A 70 -1.77 -6.66 0.68
C ALA A 70 -1.86 -6.58 2.21
N TYR A 71 -2.76 -7.35 2.81
CA TYR A 71 -2.95 -7.43 4.26
C TYR A 71 -1.74 -8.00 5.00
N ASP A 72 -1.18 -9.12 4.51
CA ASP A 72 0.03 -9.72 5.09
C ASP A 72 1.21 -8.74 5.00
N LEU A 73 1.39 -8.11 3.82
CA LEU A 73 2.41 -7.08 3.61
C LEU A 73 2.23 -5.93 4.60
N ALA A 74 1.03 -5.38 4.74
CA ALA A 74 0.73 -4.29 5.66
C ALA A 74 1.12 -4.60 7.11
N ARG A 75 0.77 -5.81 7.57
CA ARG A 75 1.10 -6.28 8.92
C ARG A 75 2.58 -6.49 9.16
N GLU A 76 3.29 -7.02 8.16
CA GLU A 76 4.70 -7.35 8.27
C GLU A 76 5.61 -6.15 8.03
N TYR A 77 5.15 -5.14 7.27
CA TYR A 77 5.95 -3.98 6.86
C TYR A 77 6.64 -3.29 8.03
N GLY A 78 5.94 -3.08 9.16
CA GLY A 78 6.48 -2.42 10.34
C GLY A 78 7.44 -3.24 11.18
N THR A 79 7.52 -4.55 10.93
CA THR A 79 8.47 -5.44 11.61
C THR A 79 9.89 -5.35 11.04
N GLY A 80 10.04 -4.78 9.84
CA GLY A 80 11.31 -4.77 9.11
C GLY A 80 11.57 -6.04 8.32
N GLN A 81 10.68 -7.03 8.33
CA GLN A 81 10.81 -8.27 7.57
C GLN A 81 9.48 -8.65 6.95
N ILE A 82 9.47 -8.80 5.62
CA ILE A 82 8.29 -9.21 4.87
C ILE A 82 8.55 -10.57 4.24
N THR A 83 7.75 -11.55 4.63
CA THR A 83 7.76 -12.93 4.13
C THR A 83 6.96 -12.99 2.84
N HIS A 84 7.54 -13.62 1.81
CA HIS A 84 6.86 -13.81 0.55
C HIS A 84 7.32 -15.09 -0.13
N PHE A 85 6.53 -15.58 -1.09
CA PHE A 85 6.87 -16.78 -1.83
C PHE A 85 7.68 -16.43 -3.08
N ASN A 86 8.88 -17.01 -3.23
CA ASN A 86 9.68 -16.85 -4.43
C ASN A 86 9.35 -17.96 -5.43
N SER A 87 8.50 -17.64 -6.41
CA SER A 87 8.05 -18.59 -7.44
C SER A 87 9.18 -19.17 -8.30
N ALA A 88 10.32 -18.49 -8.43
CA ALA A 88 11.47 -19.00 -9.19
C ALA A 88 12.21 -20.12 -8.46
N THR A 89 12.18 -20.11 -7.12
CA THR A 89 12.87 -21.11 -6.29
C THR A 89 11.90 -22.10 -5.63
N GLY A 90 10.60 -21.79 -5.61
CA GLY A 90 9.60 -22.58 -4.90
C GLY A 90 9.74 -22.53 -3.37
N THR A 91 10.42 -21.52 -2.83
CA THR A 91 10.71 -21.42 -1.39
C THR A 91 10.26 -20.08 -0.80
N PRO A 92 9.97 -20.04 0.52
CA PRO A 92 9.81 -18.77 1.22
C PRO A 92 11.07 -17.92 1.14
N ALA A 93 10.90 -16.63 0.90
CA ALA A 93 11.93 -15.62 0.93
C ALA A 93 11.50 -14.49 1.88
N TRP A 94 12.45 -13.70 2.33
CA TRP A 94 12.20 -12.50 3.12
C TRP A 94 12.82 -11.28 2.45
N THR A 95 12.20 -10.12 2.68
CA THR A 95 12.67 -8.82 2.22
C THR A 95 12.68 -7.86 3.39
N THR A 96 13.75 -7.07 3.51
CA THR A 96 13.86 -6.00 4.51
C THR A 96 13.59 -4.64 3.85
N PRO A 97 12.48 -3.94 4.16
CA PRO A 97 12.19 -2.64 3.58
C PRO A 97 13.21 -1.57 3.99
N THR A 98 13.59 -0.71 3.04
CA THR A 98 14.29 0.54 3.34
C THR A 98 13.25 1.63 3.58
N TYR A 99 13.18 2.18 4.79
CA TYR A 99 12.20 3.23 5.13
C TYR A 99 12.64 4.63 4.76
N LYS A 100 13.94 4.93 4.87
CA LYS A 100 14.44 6.30 4.64
C LYS A 100 14.09 6.77 3.23
N ASP A 101 13.42 7.92 3.14
CA ASP A 101 12.98 8.55 1.89
C ASP A 101 12.05 7.65 1.03
N SER A 102 11.47 6.62 1.65
CA SER A 102 10.58 5.66 1.02
C SER A 102 9.14 5.81 1.51
N ALA A 103 8.19 5.33 0.73
CA ALA A 103 6.81 5.19 1.14
C ALA A 103 6.17 4.00 0.41
N PHE A 104 5.24 3.33 1.09
CA PHE A 104 4.44 2.28 0.48
C PHE A 104 2.95 2.59 0.69
N VAL A 105 2.22 2.71 -0.42
CA VAL A 105 0.80 3.08 -0.42
C VAL A 105 -0.03 1.94 -1.01
N LEU A 106 -0.98 1.41 -0.24
CA LEU A 106 -2.05 0.58 -0.75
C LEU A 106 -3.13 1.47 -1.35
N VAL A 107 -3.64 1.12 -2.53
CA VAL A 107 -4.74 1.81 -3.20
C VAL A 107 -5.87 0.82 -3.38
N ILE A 108 -7.05 1.10 -2.85
CA ILE A 108 -8.17 0.17 -2.88
C ILE A 108 -9.48 0.90 -3.21
N VAL A 109 -10.34 0.29 -4.02
CA VAL A 109 -11.70 0.78 -4.19
C VAL A 109 -12.53 0.42 -2.96
N LYS A 110 -13.42 1.32 -2.54
CA LYS A 110 -14.24 1.15 -1.34
C LYS A 110 -15.04 -0.16 -1.34
N SER A 111 -15.54 -0.61 -2.48
CA SER A 111 -16.22 -1.90 -2.62
C SER A 111 -15.31 -3.10 -2.32
N ASP A 112 -14.05 -3.03 -2.74
CA ASP A 112 -13.07 -4.08 -2.49
C ASP A 112 -12.60 -4.07 -1.03
N LEU A 113 -12.50 -2.89 -0.41
CA LEU A 113 -12.24 -2.77 1.02
C LEU A 113 -13.33 -3.47 1.84
N VAL A 114 -14.59 -3.20 1.55
CA VAL A 114 -15.73 -3.87 2.23
C VAL A 114 -15.70 -5.39 2.01
N SER A 115 -15.33 -5.82 0.80
CA SER A 115 -15.18 -7.24 0.47
C SER A 115 -14.05 -7.88 1.28
N ALA A 116 -12.90 -7.20 1.40
CA ALA A 116 -11.75 -7.66 2.18
C ALA A 116 -12.08 -7.73 3.69
N GLU A 117 -12.75 -6.72 4.23
CA GLU A 117 -13.20 -6.70 5.63
C GLU A 117 -14.16 -7.85 5.93
N SER A 118 -15.09 -8.14 5.01
CA SER A 118 -16.01 -9.27 5.12
C SER A 118 -15.29 -10.62 5.10
N ALA A 119 -14.11 -10.69 4.49
CA ALA A 119 -13.22 -11.86 4.51
C ALA A 119 -12.30 -11.91 5.74
N GLY A 120 -12.44 -10.98 6.69
CA GLY A 120 -11.60 -10.88 7.90
C GLY A 120 -10.26 -10.19 7.68
N LEU A 121 -10.08 -9.50 6.55
CA LEU A 121 -8.87 -8.76 6.22
C LEU A 121 -9.05 -7.28 6.56
N ASP A 122 -8.76 -6.92 7.81
CA ASP A 122 -8.87 -5.53 8.30
C ASP A 122 -7.66 -4.68 7.84
N LEU A 123 -7.74 -4.19 6.59
CA LEU A 123 -6.70 -3.32 6.00
C LEU A 123 -6.61 -1.95 6.67
N LEU A 124 -7.71 -1.45 7.26
CA LEU A 124 -7.72 -0.18 7.99
C LEU A 124 -6.84 -0.27 9.24
N SER A 125 -7.00 -1.34 10.02
CA SER A 125 -6.19 -1.57 11.23
C SER A 125 -4.76 -2.04 10.92
N ALA A 126 -4.51 -2.62 9.73
CA ALA A 126 -3.18 -3.02 9.30
C ALA A 126 -2.35 -1.87 8.70
N SER A 127 -2.97 -0.72 8.44
CA SER A 127 -2.32 0.45 7.84
C SER A 127 -2.12 1.57 8.88
N GLY A 128 -1.13 2.43 8.66
CA GLY A 128 -0.87 3.59 9.51
C GLY A 128 -1.75 4.79 9.14
N LEU A 129 -1.37 5.49 8.08
CA LEU A 129 -2.15 6.60 7.53
C LEU A 129 -3.18 6.09 6.54
N ALA A 130 -4.46 6.33 6.80
CA ALA A 130 -5.55 6.06 5.88
C ALA A 130 -6.26 7.35 5.46
N SER A 131 -6.54 7.50 4.17
CA SER A 131 -7.31 8.62 3.64
C SER A 131 -8.22 8.18 2.50
N GLN A 132 -9.39 8.80 2.41
CA GLN A 132 -10.30 8.66 1.28
C GLN A 132 -10.22 9.94 0.45
N PHE A 133 -10.06 9.81 -0.88
CA PHE A 133 -10.10 10.94 -1.80
C PHE A 133 -11.34 10.82 -2.69
N ALA A 134 -11.99 11.94 -2.99
CA ALA A 134 -13.19 12.00 -3.82
C ALA A 134 -12.81 12.10 -5.30
#